data_AF-A0A511DW36-F1
#
_entry.id   AF-A0A511DW36-F1
#
_cell.length_a   1.000
_cell.length_b   1.000
_cell.length_c   1.000
_cell.angle_alpha   90.00
_cell.angle_beta   90.00
_cell.angle_gamma   90.00
#
_symmetry.space_group_name_H-M   'P 1'
#
loop_
_entity.id
_entity.type
_entity.pdbx_description
1 polymer ?
#
loop_
_entity_poly.entity_id
_entity_poly.type
_entity_poly.pdbx_seq_one_letter_code
_entity_poly.pdbx_strand_id
1 'polypeptide(L)' 'MFNIDWHGMLKIEYDNGWLSYDKLKLFVGWNELTKDQFTDITGKNYDTGSVAQVTSSL' A
#
# COMPACT_ATOMS: atom_id res chain seq x y z
N MET A 1 10.95 -8.56 -23.53
CA MET A 1 9.78 -7.72 -23.18
C MET A 1 9.48 -8.00 -21.72
N PHE A 2 9.79 -7.08 -20.81
CA PHE A 2 9.54 -7.29 -19.39
C PHE A 2 8.03 -7.21 -19.17
N ASN A 3 7.38 -8.36 -18.99
CA ASN A 3 6.00 -8.42 -18.48
C ASN A 3 6.07 -8.17 -16.98
N ILE A 4 6.31 -6.90 -16.60
CA ILE A 4 6.10 -6.47 -15.23
C ILE A 4 4.60 -6.29 -15.08
N ASP A 5 4.00 -7.11 -14.23
CA ASP A 5 2.61 -6.89 -13.85
C ASP A 5 2.51 -5.61 -13.00
N TRP A 6 1.30 -5.05 -12.91
CA TRP A 6 1.03 -3.80 -12.21
C TRP A 6 1.61 -3.76 -10.78
N HIS A 7 1.55 -4.87 -10.02
CA HIS A 7 2.10 -4.96 -8.66
C HIS A 7 3.62 -4.81 -8.65
N GLY A 8 4.31 -5.51 -9.57
CA GLY A 8 5.75 -5.41 -9.73
C GLY A 8 6.21 -3.99 -10.08
N MET A 9 5.42 -3.25 -10.86
CA MET A 9 5.70 -1.85 -11.19
C MET A 9 5.60 -0.95 -9.96
N LEU A 10 4.52 -1.07 -9.19
CA LEU A 10 4.31 -0.28 -7.98
C LEU A 10 5.39 -0.54 -6.93
N LYS A 11 5.88 -1.78 -6.83
CA LYS A 11 7.01 -2.11 -5.95
C LYS A 11 8.27 -1.34 -6.35
N ILE A 12 8.62 -1.36 -7.64
CA ILE A 12 9.79 -0.66 -8.16
C ILE A 12 9.66 0.85 -7.94
N GLU A 13 8.49 1.43 -8.19
CA GLU A 13 8.27 2.86 -7.97
C GLU A 13 8.37 3.25 -6.49
N TYR A 14 7.88 2.41 -5.58
CA TYR A 14 8.03 2.63 -4.13
C TYR A 14 9.49 2.51 -3.68
N ASP A 15 10.20 1.47 -4.13
CA ASP A 15 11.62 1.25 -3.81
C ASP A 15 12.51 2.40 -4.32
N ASN A 16 12.15 3.02 -5.45
CA ASN A 16 12.84 4.20 -6.00
C ASN A 16 12.36 5.54 -5.40
N GLY A 17 11.37 5.52 -4.51
CA GLY A 17 10.79 6.73 -3.89
C GLY A 17 9.90 7.57 -4.80
N TRP A 18 9.50 7.04 -5.96
CA TRP A 18 8.57 7.69 -6.90
C TRP A 18 7.11 7.56 -6.43
N LEU A 19 6.83 6.48 -5.69
CA LEU A 19 5.52 6.22 -5.10
C LEU A 19 5.59 6.34 -3.58
N SER A 20 4.65 7.10 -3.01
CA SER A 20 4.56 7.28 -1.56
C SER A 20 3.65 6.24 -0.90
N TYR A 21 3.86 6.03 0.40
CA TYR A 21 3.03 5.14 1.21
C TYR A 21 1.53 5.50 1.17
N ASP A 22 1.19 6.80 1.22
CA ASP A 22 -0.20 7.27 1.13
C ASP A 22 -0.84 7.00 -0.23
N LYS A 23 -0.08 7.13 -1.33
CA LYS A 23 -0.56 6.74 -2.67
C LYS A 23 -0.88 5.25 -2.74
N LEU A 24 -0.03 4.40 -2.18
CA LEU A 24 -0.29 2.96 -2.10
C LEU A 24 -1.55 2.64 -1.30
N LYS A 25 -1.83 3.39 -0.23
CA LYS A 25 -3.10 3.25 0.52
C LYS A 25 -4.32 3.60 -0.32
N LEU A 26 -4.23 4.61 -1.18
CA LEU A 26 -5.32 4.98 -2.10
C LEU A 26 -5.64 3.85 -3.08
N PHE A 27 -4.62 3.17 -3.63
CA PHE A 27 -4.83 2.03 -4.54
C PHE A 27 -5.53 0.86 -3.84
N VAL A 28 -5.24 0.62 -2.56
CA VAL A 28 -6.01 -0.34 -1.76
C VAL A 28 -7.46 0.12 -1.59
N GLY A 29 -7.67 1.42 -1.31
CA GLY A 29 -9.01 2.01 -1.22
C GLY A 29 -9.81 1.97 -2.53
N TRP A 30 -9.14 1.99 -3.68
CA TRP A 30 -9.74 1.86 -5.01
C TRP A 30 -9.91 0.41 -5.47
N ASN A 31 -9.55 -0.57 -4.63
CA ASN A 31 -9.59 -1.99 -4.96
C ASN A 31 -8.68 -2.37 -6.16
N GLU A 32 -7.65 -1.56 -6.44
CA GLU A 32 -6.61 -1.83 -7.43
C GLU A 32 -5.43 -2.63 -6.84
N LEU A 33 -5.27 -2.58 -5.52
CA LEU A 33 -4.29 -3.33 -4.74
C LEU A 33 -4.99 -4.08 -3.62
N THR A 34 -4.60 -5.34 -3.39
CA THR A 34 -5.01 -6.03 -2.16
C THR A 34 -4.16 -5.56 -0.97
N LYS A 35 -4.67 -5.76 0.26
CA LYS A 35 -3.92 -5.45 1.48
C LYS A 35 -2.62 -6.27 1.59
N ASP A 36 -2.63 -7.49 1.06
CA ASP A 36 -1.44 -8.36 1.04
C ASP A 36 -0.38 -7.82 0.08
N GLN A 37 -0.79 -7.39 -1.11
CA GLN A 37 0.11 -6.75 -2.08
C GLN A 37 0.69 -5.44 -1.56
N PHE A 38 -0.13 -4.63 -0.87
CA PHE A 38 0.36 -3.43 -0.19
C PHE A 38 1.44 -3.75 0.85
N THR A 39 1.24 -4.82 1.62
CA THR A 39 2.18 -5.26 2.66
C THR A 39 3.48 -5.78 2.03
N ASP A 40 3.39 -6.47 0.89
CA ASP A 40 4.54 -6.92 0.10
C ASP A 40 5.36 -5.75 -0.46
N ILE A 41 4.70 -4.69 -0.96
CA ILE A 41 5.39 -3.50 -1.49
C ILE A 41 6.06 -2.70 -0.37
N THR A 42 5.32 -2.43 0.71
CA THR A 42 5.75 -1.46 1.74
C THR A 42 6.50 -2.09 2.91
N GLY A 43 6.41 -3.41 3.08
CA GLY A 43 6.84 -4.12 4.28
C GLY A 43 6.00 -3.80 5.53
N LYS A 44 4.88 -3.08 5.38
CA LYS A 44 4.03 -2.63 6.49
C LYS A 44 2.61 -3.12 6.29
N ASN A 45 2.04 -3.72 7.33
CA ASN A 45 0.63 -4.10 7.34
C ASN A 45 -0.26 -2.88 7.11
N TYR A 46 -1.18 -3.01 6.16
CA TYR A 46 -2.17 -1.97 5.82
C TYR A 46 -3.01 -1.56 7.04
N ASP A 47 -3.53 -2.54 7.79
CA ASP A 47 -4.40 -2.31 8.95
C ASP A 47 -3.66 -1.69 10.15
N THR A 48 -2.36 -1.95 10.29
CA THR A 48 -1.56 -1.40 11.40
C THR A 48 -1.29 0.10 11.24
N GLY A 49 -1.43 0.63 10.01
CA GLY A 49 -1.42 2.06 9.75
C GLY A 49 -2.76 2.78 9.98
N SER A 50 -3.78 2.06 10.47
CA SER A 50 -5.12 2.59 10.79
C SER A 50 -5.49 2.42 12.27
N VAL A 51 -4.51 2.14 13.15
CA VAL A 51 -4.70 2.17 14.61
C VAL A 51 -4.54 3.60 15.12
N ALA A 52 -5.35 4.50 14.58
CA ALA A 52 -5.72 5.76 15.21
C ALA A 52 -7.25 5.89 15.25
N GLN A 53 -7.94 4.75 15.41
CA GLN A 53 -9.28 4.78 15.99
C GLN A 53 -9.09 4.65 17.50
N VAL A 54 -8.69 5.75 18.15
CA VAL A 54 -8.94 5.88 19.59
C VAL A 54 -10.44 6.08 19.71
N THR A 55 -11.17 4.96 19.77
CA THR A 55 -12.45 4.93 20.44
C THR A 55 -12.19 5.13 21.93
N SER A 56 -12.60 6.28 22.46
CA SER A 56 -13.24 6.33 23.76
C SER A 56 -14.12 7.57 23.82
N SER A 57 -15.40 7.31 23.50
CA SER A 57 -16.53 8.04 24.06
C SER A 57 -16.50 7.93 25.59
N LEU A 58 -16.56 9.06 26.28
CA LEU A 58 -17.36 9.40 27.48
C LEU A 58 -16.85 10.71 28.10
#